data_AF-A0A381XGC9-F1
#
_entry.id   AF-A0A381XGC9-F1
#
_cell.length_a   1.000
_cell.length_b   1.000
_cell.length_c   1.000
_cell.angle_alpha   90.00
_cell.angle_beta   90.00
_cell.angle_gamma   90.00
#
_symmetry.space_group_name_H-M   'P 1'
#
loop_
_entity.id
_entity.type
_entity.pdbx_description
1 polymer ?
#
loop_
_entity_poly.entity_id
_entity_poly.type
_entity_poly.pdbx_seq_one_letter_code
_entity_poly.pdbx_strand_id
1 'polypeptide(L)'
;MLKSLPLLLVLLSILYPQELYDPYTVHSINIEFYNPSYDSILQARWDADDKTYLLADLTVNGIIYDSVGARYKGNSSFVEARNSGNPKLPFNIDIEFIHDDQDVMSYEKFKLSNSLFDPTFVRETIGYLSAGYYLPTPEAGYMNVSVNGTLLGLYVNVESINKQFLRKHFGNDQGTFFKCEPQFHYGEDYLAWPNLVWYGADSTAFEYQKGYELKSEHGWADLLELIYTLNYDINNIEEILNVDRALWYFASALVIPDMDGYLFPFLPHNYYLYQNTNGQFEIIPWDKDQSFGGSLINLFLLFGGNPYWIYNHPPFIYENDPDRPLFSKLMQVPLYKLIFTAHMRTIINDIYNTEYFYDWATEIQDNIESYAQDDPNLFYPFTLGDYYHYNVTNYLITDYIHICGLTSTVGPRRNYLLSNSEIAKIPPVISSVTQGNLTPAPGDTVFINTMVENATQVELMVTTSPHSAHFESVDMYDDGLHHDEGASDQVYGAYIPYFSDGMHVKYYIRARDNDAVILEPQKAERVFFDYTIGSSS
;
A
#
# COMPACT_ATOMS: atom_id res chain seq x y z
N MET A 1 1.99 70.54 -18.01
CA MET A 1 1.30 69.31 -18.43
C MET A 1 2.22 68.13 -18.14
N LEU A 2 2.09 67.53 -16.95
CA LEU A 2 2.65 66.20 -16.68
C LEU A 2 1.50 65.20 -16.87
N LYS A 3 1.63 64.29 -17.83
CA LYS A 3 0.72 63.15 -18.00
C LYS A 3 1.18 62.03 -17.06
N SER A 4 0.27 61.53 -16.25
CA SER A 4 0.42 60.32 -15.44
C SER A 4 0.50 59.09 -16.35
N LEU A 5 1.44 58.19 -16.05
CA LEU A 5 1.54 56.86 -16.65
C LEU A 5 0.96 55.86 -15.62
N PRO A 6 0.04 54.95 -15.99
CA PRO A 6 -0.46 53.95 -15.07
C PRO A 6 0.57 52.82 -14.91
N LEU A 7 0.85 52.45 -13.67
CA LEU A 7 1.69 51.32 -13.31
C LEU A 7 0.88 50.03 -13.50
N LEU A 8 1.28 49.19 -14.45
CA LEU A 8 0.69 47.87 -14.69
C LEU A 8 1.29 46.89 -13.68
N LEU A 9 0.48 46.42 -12.74
CA LEU A 9 0.86 45.38 -11.78
C LEU A 9 0.66 44.02 -12.45
N VAL A 10 1.74 43.37 -12.86
CA VAL A 10 1.71 41.98 -13.35
C VAL A 10 1.77 41.07 -12.12
N LEU A 11 0.65 40.41 -11.77
CA LEU A 11 0.65 39.30 -10.84
C LEU A 11 1.27 38.09 -11.56
N LEU A 12 2.51 37.74 -11.20
CA LEU A 12 3.04 36.41 -11.49
C LEU A 12 2.40 35.42 -10.52
N SER A 13 1.42 34.65 -11.01
CA SER A 13 0.99 33.42 -10.37
C SER A 13 2.12 32.39 -10.52
N ILE A 14 2.69 31.95 -9.40
CA ILE A 14 3.55 30.76 -9.37
C ILE A 14 2.62 29.58 -9.70
N LEU A 15 2.73 29.05 -10.92
CA LEU A 15 2.06 27.81 -11.31
C LEU A 15 2.86 26.66 -10.70
N TYR A 16 2.30 26.03 -9.66
CA TYR A 16 2.78 24.72 -9.23
C TYR A 16 2.37 23.68 -10.29
N PRO A 17 3.22 22.70 -10.60
CA PRO A 17 2.81 21.57 -11.43
C PRO A 17 1.60 20.88 -10.77
N GLN A 18 0.58 20.56 -11.57
CA GLN A 18 -0.55 19.76 -11.10
C GLN A 18 -0.09 18.32 -10.87
N GLU A 19 -0.50 17.72 -9.76
CA GLU A 19 -0.23 16.32 -9.42
C GLU A 19 -1.49 15.50 -9.65
N LEU A 20 -1.40 14.43 -10.45
CA LEU A 20 -2.55 13.61 -10.86
C LEU A 20 -3.32 12.98 -9.68
N TYR A 21 -2.61 12.74 -8.59
CA TYR A 21 -3.08 12.02 -7.42
C TYR A 21 -3.10 12.91 -6.16
N ASP A 22 -3.16 14.23 -6.32
CA ASP A 22 -3.52 15.10 -5.20
C ASP A 22 -4.97 14.78 -4.77
N PRO A 23 -5.20 14.24 -3.55
CA PRO A 23 -6.53 13.84 -3.11
C PRO A 23 -7.47 15.04 -2.89
N TYR A 24 -6.94 16.27 -2.87
CA TYR A 24 -7.70 17.50 -2.68
C TYR A 24 -8.05 18.21 -4.00
N THR A 25 -7.63 17.65 -5.14
CA THR A 25 -7.91 18.21 -6.46
C THR A 25 -8.67 17.18 -7.32
N VAL A 26 -9.80 17.60 -7.91
CA VAL A 26 -10.52 16.79 -8.89
C VAL A 26 -10.12 17.22 -10.30
N HIS A 27 -9.67 16.26 -11.11
CA HIS A 27 -9.38 16.49 -12.53
C HIS A 27 -10.57 16.12 -13.43
N SER A 28 -10.69 16.80 -14.56
CA SER A 28 -11.70 16.46 -15.58
C SER A 28 -11.10 15.51 -16.61
N ILE A 29 -11.86 14.50 -17.01
CA ILE A 29 -11.47 13.52 -18.04
C ILE A 29 -12.65 13.23 -18.96
N ASN A 30 -12.43 13.27 -20.27
CA ASN A 30 -13.39 12.82 -21.28
C ASN A 30 -12.76 11.74 -22.14
N ILE A 31 -13.37 10.54 -22.16
CA ILE A 31 -12.95 9.40 -22.97
C ILE A 31 -13.80 9.40 -24.24
N GLU A 32 -13.18 9.49 -25.40
CA GLU A 32 -13.87 9.59 -26.70
C GLU A 32 -13.62 8.33 -27.53
N PHE A 33 -14.61 7.44 -27.55
CA PHE A 33 -14.53 6.23 -28.34
C PHE A 33 -14.95 6.49 -29.79
N TYR A 34 -14.16 6.00 -30.73
CA TYR A 34 -14.45 6.06 -32.16
C TYR A 34 -15.72 5.28 -32.56
N ASN A 35 -16.06 4.23 -31.81
CA ASN A 35 -17.23 3.40 -32.07
C ASN A 35 -18.35 3.76 -31.09
N PRO A 36 -19.53 4.20 -31.55
CA PRO A 36 -20.66 4.53 -30.67
C PRO A 36 -21.18 3.32 -29.86
N SER A 37 -20.87 2.08 -30.29
CA SER A 37 -21.21 0.85 -29.56
C SER A 37 -20.12 0.42 -28.56
N TYR A 38 -19.23 1.33 -28.14
CA TYR A 38 -18.10 1.05 -27.24
C TYR A 38 -18.48 0.22 -26.02
N ASP A 39 -19.58 0.57 -25.33
CA ASP A 39 -20.01 -0.06 -24.09
C ASP A 39 -20.27 -1.57 -24.31
N SER A 40 -21.08 -1.92 -25.31
CA SER A 40 -21.33 -3.32 -25.67
C SER A 40 -20.07 -4.08 -26.07
N ILE A 41 -19.11 -3.42 -26.72
CA ILE A 41 -17.83 -4.02 -27.12
C ILE A 41 -16.96 -4.30 -25.90
N LEU A 42 -16.87 -3.32 -24.99
CA LEU A 42 -16.08 -3.44 -23.77
C LEU A 42 -16.67 -4.46 -22.80
N GLN A 43 -17.99 -4.53 -22.66
CA GLN A 43 -18.64 -5.57 -21.86
C GLN A 43 -18.37 -6.97 -22.43
N ALA A 44 -18.50 -7.16 -23.75
CA ALA A 44 -18.21 -8.43 -24.39
C ALA A 44 -16.73 -8.85 -24.26
N ARG A 45 -15.80 -7.88 -24.24
CA ARG A 45 -14.37 -8.14 -23.98
C ARG A 45 -14.10 -8.49 -22.53
N TRP A 46 -14.79 -7.82 -21.60
CA TRP A 46 -14.71 -8.17 -20.19
C TRP A 46 -15.12 -9.63 -19.95
N ASP A 47 -16.25 -10.07 -20.53
CA ASP A 47 -16.71 -11.45 -20.41
C ASP A 47 -15.74 -12.47 -21.04
N ALA A 48 -14.91 -12.06 -22.01
CA ALA A 48 -13.99 -12.93 -22.72
C ALA A 48 -12.61 -13.06 -22.06
N ASP A 49 -11.99 -11.94 -21.67
CA ASP A 49 -10.62 -11.94 -21.13
C ASP A 49 -10.28 -10.84 -20.13
N ASP A 50 -11.18 -9.90 -19.85
CA ASP A 50 -11.02 -8.73 -18.96
C ASP A 50 -9.75 -7.87 -19.11
N LYS A 51 -9.00 -8.03 -20.21
CA LYS A 51 -7.65 -7.47 -20.39
C LYS A 51 -7.50 -6.66 -21.69
N THR A 52 -8.38 -6.84 -22.66
CA THR A 52 -8.26 -6.20 -23.98
C THR A 52 -8.81 -4.76 -24.03
N TYR A 53 -7.98 -3.82 -24.51
CA TYR A 53 -8.30 -2.39 -24.65
C TYR A 53 -9.03 -2.04 -25.94
N LEU A 54 -9.96 -1.09 -25.88
CA LEU A 54 -10.56 -0.41 -27.03
C LEU A 54 -9.91 0.95 -27.21
N LEU A 55 -9.58 1.27 -28.47
CA LEU A 55 -8.98 2.54 -28.85
C LEU A 55 -9.94 3.71 -28.61
N ALA A 56 -9.44 4.79 -28.01
CA ALA A 56 -10.15 6.03 -27.74
C ALA A 56 -9.18 7.22 -27.79
N ASP A 57 -9.72 8.43 -27.84
CA ASP A 57 -8.99 9.64 -27.46
C ASP A 57 -9.32 10.00 -26.01
N LEU A 58 -8.41 10.73 -25.37
CA LEU A 58 -8.58 11.21 -24.01
C LEU A 58 -8.41 12.71 -23.95
N THR A 59 -9.31 13.42 -23.28
CA THR A 59 -9.10 14.82 -22.91
C THR A 59 -9.01 14.94 -21.39
N VAL A 60 -7.85 15.30 -20.84
CA VAL A 60 -7.65 15.55 -19.40
C VAL A 60 -7.37 17.04 -19.17
N ASN A 61 -8.20 17.71 -18.38
CA ASN A 61 -8.10 19.16 -18.10
C ASN A 61 -7.92 20.02 -19.38
N GLY A 62 -8.56 19.61 -20.48
CA GLY A 62 -8.48 20.29 -21.78
C GLY A 62 -7.27 19.93 -22.65
N ILE A 63 -6.38 19.06 -22.18
CA ILE A 63 -5.25 18.51 -22.95
C ILE A 63 -5.68 17.20 -23.59
N ILE A 64 -5.45 17.05 -24.90
CA ILE A 64 -5.86 15.89 -25.70
C ILE A 64 -4.70 14.92 -25.86
N TYR A 65 -4.98 13.63 -25.65
CA TYR A 65 -4.11 12.49 -25.89
C TYR A 65 -4.82 11.58 -26.91
N ASP A 66 -4.24 11.47 -28.10
CA ASP A 66 -4.76 10.64 -29.19
C ASP A 66 -4.43 9.17 -28.95
N SER A 67 -5.33 8.28 -29.37
CA SER A 67 -5.03 6.85 -29.54
C SER A 67 -4.64 6.11 -28.25
N VAL A 68 -5.30 6.46 -27.15
CA VAL A 68 -5.21 5.77 -25.86
C VAL A 68 -6.02 4.47 -25.86
N GLY A 69 -5.74 3.59 -24.90
CA GLY A 69 -6.50 2.37 -24.65
C GLY A 69 -7.41 2.54 -23.45
N ALA A 70 -8.69 2.23 -23.59
CA ALA A 70 -9.61 2.15 -22.48
C ALA A 70 -10.30 0.77 -22.43
N ARG A 71 -10.45 0.22 -21.22
CA ARG A 71 -11.21 -1.01 -20.99
C ARG A 71 -11.94 -0.96 -19.66
N TYR A 72 -12.96 -1.79 -19.50
CA TYR A 72 -13.51 -2.07 -18.18
C TYR A 72 -12.53 -2.90 -17.34
N LYS A 73 -12.53 -2.65 -16.03
CA LYS A 73 -11.72 -3.35 -15.02
C LYS A 73 -12.59 -3.89 -13.90
N GLY A 74 -11.96 -4.55 -12.92
CA GLY A 74 -12.64 -4.99 -11.71
C GLY A 74 -13.47 -6.24 -11.95
N ASN A 75 -13.87 -6.86 -10.85
CA ASN A 75 -14.63 -8.09 -10.87
C ASN A 75 -16.05 -7.84 -10.36
N SER A 76 -16.24 -7.84 -9.03
CA SER A 76 -17.50 -7.46 -8.37
C SER A 76 -17.97 -6.05 -8.75
N SER A 77 -17.06 -5.06 -8.71
CA SER A 77 -17.37 -3.65 -9.02
C SER A 77 -17.84 -3.40 -10.45
N PHE A 78 -17.47 -4.27 -11.39
CA PHE A 78 -18.02 -4.26 -12.76
C PHE A 78 -19.36 -4.98 -12.82
N VAL A 79 -19.42 -6.22 -12.32
CA VAL A 79 -20.61 -7.08 -12.44
C VAL A 79 -21.82 -6.48 -11.73
N GLU A 80 -21.66 -5.99 -10.51
CA GLU A 80 -22.75 -5.42 -9.71
C GLU A 80 -23.25 -4.07 -10.29
N ALA A 81 -22.34 -3.23 -10.79
CA ALA A 81 -22.72 -2.00 -11.49
C ALA A 81 -23.49 -2.30 -12.79
N ARG A 82 -23.02 -3.27 -13.58
CA ARG A 82 -23.71 -3.76 -14.78
C ARG A 82 -25.09 -4.33 -14.45
N ASN A 83 -25.18 -5.19 -13.45
CA ASN A 83 -26.42 -5.88 -13.07
C ASN A 83 -27.47 -4.93 -12.50
N SER A 84 -27.04 -3.85 -11.82
CA SER A 84 -27.93 -2.78 -11.37
C SER A 84 -28.38 -1.83 -12.50
N GLY A 85 -27.85 -2.00 -13.71
CA GLY A 85 -28.14 -1.14 -14.86
C GLY A 85 -27.50 0.25 -14.74
N ASN A 86 -26.53 0.42 -13.85
CA ASN A 86 -25.83 1.68 -13.67
C ASN A 86 -24.71 1.82 -14.72
N PRO A 87 -24.67 2.90 -15.54
CA PRO A 87 -23.66 3.07 -16.58
C PRO A 87 -22.26 3.42 -16.04
N LYS A 88 -22.13 3.70 -14.74
CA LYS A 88 -20.88 4.06 -14.07
C LYS A 88 -20.00 2.83 -13.81
N LEU A 89 -19.45 2.29 -14.89
CA LEU A 89 -18.53 1.14 -14.87
C LEU A 89 -17.08 1.61 -14.64
N PRO A 90 -16.22 0.79 -13.97
CA PRO A 90 -14.84 1.17 -13.67
C PRO A 90 -13.91 0.93 -14.88
N PHE A 91 -12.94 1.82 -15.08
CA PHE A 91 -12.04 1.78 -16.24
C PHE A 91 -10.57 1.54 -15.87
N ASN A 92 -9.82 0.96 -16.80
CA ASN A 92 -8.35 1.02 -16.85
C ASN A 92 -7.98 1.77 -18.13
N ILE A 93 -7.17 2.81 -17.99
CA ILE A 93 -6.76 3.73 -19.06
C ILE A 93 -5.26 3.56 -19.28
N ASP A 94 -4.90 3.27 -20.52
CA ASP A 94 -3.55 3.08 -21.01
C ASP A 94 -3.20 4.22 -21.95
N ILE A 95 -2.43 5.20 -21.48
CA ILE A 95 -2.07 6.38 -22.27
C ILE A 95 -1.12 5.98 -23.39
N GLU A 96 -0.20 5.05 -23.09
CA GLU A 96 0.78 4.55 -24.06
C GLU A 96 0.28 3.40 -24.95
N PHE A 97 -1.04 3.31 -25.17
CA PHE A 97 -1.59 2.15 -25.89
C PHE A 97 -1.07 2.02 -27.33
N ILE A 98 -0.92 3.16 -28.04
CA ILE A 98 -0.35 3.23 -29.38
C ILE A 98 0.95 4.04 -29.42
N HIS A 99 1.07 5.10 -28.60
CA HIS A 99 2.20 6.02 -28.59
C HIS A 99 2.95 5.95 -27.25
N ASP A 100 4.22 5.55 -27.25
CA ASP A 100 5.06 5.37 -26.06
C ASP A 100 5.75 6.65 -25.57
N ASP A 101 5.27 7.81 -26.02
CA ASP A 101 5.78 9.15 -25.68
C ASP A 101 4.71 10.07 -25.07
N GLN A 102 3.60 9.49 -24.59
CA GLN A 102 2.49 10.21 -23.97
C GLN A 102 2.31 9.83 -22.51
N ASP A 103 2.11 10.83 -21.66
CA ASP A 103 1.79 10.68 -20.25
C ASP A 103 0.77 11.71 -19.79
N VAL A 104 -0.02 11.37 -18.76
CA VAL A 104 -0.86 12.33 -18.06
C VAL A 104 -0.15 12.68 -16.75
N MET A 105 0.43 13.89 -16.68
CA MET A 105 1.12 14.39 -15.48
C MET A 105 2.16 13.38 -14.94
N SER A 106 2.99 12.84 -15.85
CA SER A 106 4.01 11.81 -15.62
C SER A 106 3.50 10.37 -15.48
N TYR A 107 2.21 10.09 -15.72
CA TYR A 107 1.65 8.75 -15.60
C TYR A 107 1.22 8.13 -16.94
N GLU A 108 1.76 6.94 -17.22
CA GLU A 108 1.51 6.16 -18.46
C GLU A 108 0.17 5.40 -18.42
N LYS A 109 -0.32 5.10 -17.20
CA LYS A 109 -1.49 4.24 -16.99
C LYS A 109 -2.15 4.51 -15.63
N PHE A 110 -3.48 4.57 -15.60
CA PHE A 110 -4.23 4.73 -14.36
C PHE A 110 -5.59 4.04 -14.40
N LYS A 111 -6.19 3.88 -13.23
CA LYS A 111 -7.47 3.18 -13.03
C LYS A 111 -8.50 4.14 -12.48
N LEU A 112 -9.74 4.00 -12.95
CA LEU A 112 -10.89 4.76 -12.48
C LEU A 112 -11.84 3.79 -11.76
N SER A 113 -11.85 3.84 -10.44
CA SER A 113 -12.76 3.10 -9.57
C SER A 113 -14.09 3.83 -9.43
N ASN A 114 -15.21 3.11 -9.58
CA ASN A 114 -16.55 3.69 -9.63
C ASN A 114 -17.16 3.97 -8.24
N SER A 115 -16.46 3.60 -7.16
CA SER A 115 -16.89 3.75 -5.77
C SER A 115 -18.21 3.03 -5.43
N LEU A 116 -18.52 1.92 -6.12
CA LEU A 116 -19.75 1.16 -5.91
C LEU A 116 -20.02 0.80 -4.44
N PHE A 117 -18.98 0.39 -3.71
CA PHE A 117 -19.09 -0.06 -2.32
C PHE A 117 -18.66 0.99 -1.30
N ASP A 118 -18.44 2.22 -1.75
CA ASP A 118 -17.95 3.31 -0.91
C ASP A 118 -18.82 4.57 -1.08
N PRO A 119 -19.82 4.79 -0.20
CA PRO A 119 -20.61 6.02 -0.22
C PRO A 119 -19.80 7.27 0.14
N THR A 120 -18.62 7.11 0.75
CA THR A 120 -17.79 8.24 1.24
C THR A 120 -16.83 8.76 0.17
N PHE A 121 -16.57 8.00 -0.89
CA PHE A 121 -15.52 8.23 -1.90
C PHE A 121 -14.07 8.31 -1.39
N VAL A 122 -13.83 8.20 -0.09
CA VAL A 122 -12.49 8.41 0.49
C VAL A 122 -11.84 7.13 1.00
N ARG A 123 -12.54 5.98 1.03
CA ARG A 123 -12.03 4.76 1.66
C ARG A 123 -10.83 4.18 0.93
N GLU A 124 -10.91 4.07 -0.39
CA GLU A 124 -9.78 3.60 -1.21
C GLU A 124 -8.59 4.56 -1.11
N THR A 125 -8.86 5.87 -1.24
CA THR A 125 -7.85 6.94 -1.14
C THR A 125 -7.13 6.92 0.21
N ILE A 126 -7.88 6.96 1.32
CA ILE A 126 -7.32 6.91 2.68
C ILE A 126 -6.65 5.56 2.94
N GLY A 127 -7.18 4.46 2.41
CA GLY A 127 -6.57 3.14 2.51
C GLY A 127 -5.16 3.12 1.90
N TYR A 128 -4.99 3.70 0.72
CA TYR A 128 -3.66 3.84 0.10
C TYR A 128 -2.77 4.85 0.83
N LEU A 129 -3.27 6.05 1.14
CA LEU A 129 -2.48 7.09 1.83
C LEU A 129 -1.97 6.62 3.20
N SER A 130 -2.81 5.92 3.96
CA SER A 130 -2.43 5.40 5.28
C SER A 130 -1.41 4.26 5.19
N ALA A 131 -1.55 3.34 4.24
CA ALA A 131 -0.56 2.30 3.99
C ALA A 131 0.77 2.86 3.42
N GLY A 132 0.69 3.92 2.61
CA GLY A 132 1.82 4.57 1.94
C GLY A 132 2.85 5.21 2.86
N TYR A 133 2.47 5.49 4.12
CA TYR A 133 3.43 5.89 5.16
C TYR A 133 4.50 4.82 5.44
N TYR A 134 4.17 3.55 5.19
CA TYR A 134 4.98 2.40 5.59
C TYR A 134 5.41 1.55 4.38
N LEU A 135 4.61 1.53 3.31
CA LEU A 135 4.77 0.61 2.19
C LEU A 135 4.85 1.36 0.84
N PRO A 136 5.44 0.75 -0.20
CA PRO A 136 5.19 1.15 -1.58
C PRO A 136 3.73 0.81 -1.92
N THR A 137 2.91 1.83 -2.20
CA THR A 137 1.48 1.68 -2.53
C THR A 137 1.13 2.57 -3.70
N PRO A 138 0.11 2.20 -4.50
CA PRO A 138 -0.49 3.13 -5.46
C PRO A 138 -0.85 4.48 -4.83
N GLU A 139 -0.64 5.56 -5.56
CA GLU A 139 -1.23 6.86 -5.27
C GLU A 139 -2.71 6.90 -5.69
N ALA A 140 -3.49 7.78 -5.04
CA ALA A 140 -4.92 7.89 -5.29
C ALA A 140 -5.40 9.35 -5.19
N GLY A 141 -6.25 9.75 -6.15
CA GLY A 141 -6.88 11.06 -6.26
C GLY A 141 -8.26 10.94 -6.91
N TYR A 142 -8.72 11.98 -7.61
CA TYR A 142 -10.10 12.02 -8.12
C TYR A 142 -10.22 12.52 -9.55
N MET A 143 -11.15 11.93 -10.30
CA MET A 143 -11.50 12.38 -11.64
C MET A 143 -13.02 12.50 -11.82
N ASN A 144 -13.47 13.58 -12.44
CA ASN A 144 -14.83 13.74 -12.94
C ASN A 144 -14.89 13.25 -14.39
N VAL A 145 -15.48 12.07 -14.60
CA VAL A 145 -15.36 11.28 -15.82
C VAL A 145 -16.55 11.50 -16.75
N SER A 146 -16.25 11.80 -18.00
CA SER A 146 -17.21 11.80 -19.11
C SER A 146 -16.81 10.78 -20.18
N VAL A 147 -17.80 10.24 -20.89
CA VAL A 147 -17.58 9.42 -22.09
C VAL A 147 -18.37 10.00 -23.24
N ASN A 148 -17.71 10.27 -24.37
CA ASN A 148 -18.30 10.93 -25.54
C ASN A 148 -19.09 12.21 -25.16
N GLY A 149 -18.54 13.01 -24.24
CA GLY A 149 -19.15 14.24 -23.75
C GLY A 149 -20.31 14.08 -22.76
N THR A 150 -20.68 12.84 -22.40
CA THR A 150 -21.72 12.57 -21.40
C THR A 150 -21.08 12.28 -20.06
N LEU A 151 -21.43 13.05 -19.04
CA LEU A 151 -20.93 12.87 -17.68
C LEU A 151 -21.35 11.50 -17.11
N LEU A 152 -20.37 10.71 -16.69
CA LEU A 152 -20.58 9.48 -15.92
C LEU A 152 -20.56 9.75 -14.41
N GLY A 153 -19.72 10.67 -13.93
CA GLY A 153 -19.67 11.07 -12.52
C GLY A 153 -18.27 11.10 -11.92
N LEU A 154 -18.20 11.16 -10.60
CA LEU A 154 -16.94 11.21 -9.84
C LEU A 154 -16.36 9.80 -9.67
N TYR A 155 -15.08 9.62 -9.97
CA TYR A 155 -14.35 8.36 -9.80
C TYR A 155 -13.14 8.58 -8.90
N VAL A 156 -12.78 7.55 -8.12
CA VAL A 156 -11.47 7.49 -7.48
C VAL A 156 -10.46 7.09 -8.56
N ASN A 157 -9.44 7.92 -8.76
CA ASN A 157 -8.35 7.69 -9.69
C ASN A 157 -7.18 7.04 -8.94
N VAL A 158 -6.71 5.89 -9.40
CA VAL A 158 -5.69 5.08 -8.71
C VAL A 158 -4.53 4.75 -9.64
N GLU A 159 -3.31 4.92 -9.14
CA GLU A 159 -2.07 4.55 -9.83
C GLU A 159 -2.08 3.06 -10.22
N SER A 160 -1.67 2.77 -11.45
CA SER A 160 -1.50 1.39 -11.87
C SER A 160 -0.19 0.82 -11.35
N ILE A 161 -0.24 -0.32 -10.66
CA ILE A 161 0.95 -1.14 -10.38
C ILE A 161 1.40 -1.78 -11.71
N ASN A 162 2.23 -1.05 -12.44
CA ASN A 162 2.78 -1.40 -13.74
C ASN A 162 4.31 -1.23 -13.71
N LYS A 163 4.97 -1.31 -14.87
CA LYS A 163 6.42 -1.10 -14.99
C LYS A 163 6.87 0.26 -14.45
N GLN A 164 6.11 1.34 -14.68
CA GLN A 164 6.41 2.66 -14.14
C GLN A 164 6.41 2.67 -12.61
N PHE A 165 5.41 2.09 -11.96
CA PHE A 165 5.36 1.91 -10.50
C PHE A 165 6.60 1.17 -9.98
N LEU A 166 6.99 0.08 -10.65
CA LEU A 166 8.16 -0.71 -10.27
C LEU A 166 9.45 0.13 -10.36
N ARG A 167 9.64 0.90 -11.44
CA ARG A 167 10.78 1.83 -11.59
C ARG A 167 10.79 2.88 -10.48
N LYS A 168 9.63 3.49 -10.19
CA LYS A 168 9.44 4.51 -9.15
C LYS A 168 9.85 4.01 -7.77
N HIS A 169 9.46 2.79 -7.39
CA HIS A 169 9.65 2.29 -6.03
C HIS A 169 10.87 1.38 -5.84
N PHE A 170 11.34 0.71 -6.90
CA PHE A 170 12.38 -0.33 -6.81
C PHE A 170 13.56 -0.06 -7.77
N GLY A 171 13.55 1.07 -8.48
CA GLY A 171 14.61 1.50 -9.39
C GLY A 171 14.72 0.72 -10.70
N ASN A 172 13.89 -0.30 -10.92
CA ASN A 172 13.82 -1.09 -12.14
C ASN A 172 12.48 -1.85 -12.25
N ASP A 173 12.23 -2.47 -13.40
CA ASP A 173 11.00 -3.17 -13.76
C ASP A 173 11.24 -4.51 -14.48
N GLN A 174 12.43 -5.09 -14.30
CA GLN A 174 12.89 -6.28 -15.04
C GLN A 174 12.72 -7.59 -14.25
N GLY A 175 12.43 -7.49 -12.96
CA GLY A 175 12.27 -8.65 -12.09
C GLY A 175 10.96 -9.41 -12.31
N THR A 176 10.88 -10.59 -11.70
CA THR A 176 9.68 -11.41 -11.72
C THR A 176 8.51 -10.70 -11.06
N PHE A 177 7.39 -10.61 -11.77
CA PHE A 177 6.25 -9.80 -11.35
C PHE A 177 4.94 -10.59 -11.47
N PHE A 178 4.22 -10.71 -10.36
CA PHE A 178 2.93 -11.39 -10.28
C PHE A 178 1.87 -10.47 -9.67
N LYS A 179 0.67 -10.52 -10.24
CA LYS A 179 -0.55 -10.12 -9.54
C LYS A 179 -1.10 -11.34 -8.81
N CYS A 180 -1.25 -11.23 -7.51
CA CYS A 180 -1.77 -12.28 -6.64
C CYS A 180 -3.28 -12.11 -6.51
N GLU A 181 -3.99 -12.55 -7.55
CA GLU A 181 -5.44 -12.49 -7.67
C GLU A 181 -5.94 -13.76 -8.39
N PRO A 182 -6.94 -14.48 -7.84
CA PRO A 182 -7.52 -15.64 -8.50
C PRO A 182 -8.07 -15.32 -9.90
N GLN A 183 -7.77 -16.19 -10.87
CA GLN A 183 -8.18 -16.02 -12.28
C GLN A 183 -9.58 -16.61 -12.53
N PHE A 184 -10.57 -16.07 -11.81
CA PHE A 184 -11.99 -16.42 -11.85
C PHE A 184 -12.87 -15.16 -11.94
N HIS A 185 -14.01 -15.27 -12.61
CA HIS A 185 -15.00 -14.20 -12.63
C HIS A 185 -15.88 -14.22 -11.39
N TYR A 186 -16.37 -13.04 -11.01
CA TYR A 186 -17.25 -12.87 -9.86
C TYR A 186 -18.52 -13.71 -10.03
N GLY A 187 -18.82 -14.51 -9.01
CA GLY A 187 -19.92 -15.48 -9.01
C GLY A 187 -19.52 -16.90 -9.45
N GLU A 188 -18.29 -17.12 -9.92
CA GLU A 188 -17.75 -18.47 -10.12
C GLU A 188 -17.29 -19.11 -8.79
N ASP A 189 -17.09 -20.42 -8.80
CA ASP A 189 -16.46 -21.13 -7.69
C ASP A 189 -14.94 -20.87 -7.70
N TYR A 190 -14.43 -20.21 -6.65
CA TYR A 190 -13.00 -19.91 -6.51
C TYR A 190 -12.28 -21.15 -5.97
N LEU A 191 -11.64 -21.90 -6.89
CA LEU A 191 -11.01 -23.19 -6.59
C LEU A 191 -9.48 -23.14 -6.44
N ALA A 192 -8.89 -21.95 -6.56
CA ALA A 192 -7.45 -21.72 -6.41
C ALA A 192 -7.21 -20.33 -5.83
N TRP A 193 -6.13 -20.18 -5.05
CA TRP A 193 -5.85 -18.96 -4.30
C TRP A 193 -4.36 -18.61 -4.33
N PRO A 194 -3.99 -17.33 -4.39
CA PRO A 194 -2.62 -16.89 -4.22
C PRO A 194 -2.22 -16.85 -2.74
N ASN A 195 -2.27 -18.00 -2.06
CA ASN A 195 -2.01 -18.12 -0.63
C ASN A 195 -0.56 -18.51 -0.27
N LEU A 196 0.28 -18.76 -1.28
CA LEU A 196 1.66 -19.26 -1.17
C LEU A 196 1.78 -20.66 -0.52
N VAL A 197 0.74 -21.50 -0.64
CA VAL A 197 0.81 -22.92 -0.28
C VAL A 197 1.61 -23.69 -1.33
N TRP A 198 2.43 -24.64 -0.88
CA TRP A 198 3.19 -25.52 -1.77
C TRP A 198 2.32 -26.66 -2.30
N TYR A 199 2.09 -26.66 -3.62
CA TYR A 199 1.38 -27.70 -4.37
C TYR A 199 2.30 -28.60 -5.19
N GLY A 200 3.62 -28.52 -4.98
CA GLY A 200 4.64 -29.25 -5.74
C GLY A 200 5.43 -28.35 -6.70
N ALA A 201 6.41 -28.95 -7.38
CA ALA A 201 7.36 -28.24 -8.24
C ALA A 201 6.85 -28.02 -9.68
N ASP A 202 5.67 -28.53 -10.02
CA ASP A 202 5.07 -28.30 -11.33
C ASP A 202 4.37 -26.94 -11.36
N SER A 203 5.03 -25.94 -11.94
CA SER A 203 4.44 -24.59 -12.11
C SER A 203 3.14 -24.59 -12.90
N THR A 204 2.85 -25.63 -13.69
CA THR A 204 1.62 -25.74 -14.47
C THR A 204 0.43 -26.31 -13.67
N ALA A 205 0.64 -26.63 -12.38
CA ALA A 205 -0.43 -27.06 -11.49
C ALA A 205 -1.57 -26.04 -11.45
N PHE A 206 -2.80 -26.55 -11.34
CA PHE A 206 -4.03 -25.77 -11.42
C PHE A 206 -4.04 -24.63 -10.39
N GLU A 207 -3.62 -24.92 -9.16
CA GLU A 207 -3.59 -24.00 -8.03
C GLU A 207 -2.69 -22.79 -8.31
N TYR A 208 -1.54 -23.00 -8.97
CA TYR A 208 -0.65 -21.90 -9.35
C TYR A 208 -1.20 -21.11 -10.54
N GLN A 209 -1.59 -21.78 -11.62
CA GLN A 209 -2.05 -21.12 -12.85
C GLN A 209 -3.38 -20.38 -12.67
N LYS A 210 -4.22 -20.81 -11.71
CA LYS A 210 -5.48 -20.14 -11.38
C LYS A 210 -5.42 -19.26 -10.14
N GLY A 211 -4.40 -19.39 -9.30
CA GLY A 211 -4.21 -18.51 -8.14
C GLY A 211 -3.48 -17.20 -8.48
N TYR A 212 -2.60 -17.21 -9.47
CA TYR A 212 -1.70 -16.09 -9.78
C TYR A 212 -1.76 -15.67 -11.25
N GLU A 213 -1.58 -14.38 -11.51
CA GLU A 213 -1.38 -13.84 -12.84
C GLU A 213 0.08 -13.38 -13.01
N LEU A 214 0.83 -14.07 -13.88
CA LEU A 214 2.17 -13.63 -14.27
C LEU A 214 2.07 -12.35 -15.10
N LYS A 215 2.80 -11.31 -14.69
CA LYS A 215 2.84 -9.98 -15.33
C LYS A 215 4.14 -9.71 -16.08
N SER A 216 5.25 -10.37 -15.71
CA SER A 216 6.51 -10.40 -16.45
C SER A 216 6.50 -11.48 -17.55
N GLU A 217 7.53 -11.54 -18.41
CA GLU A 217 7.62 -12.55 -19.47
C GLU A 217 7.91 -13.96 -18.94
N HIS A 218 8.59 -14.04 -17.79
CA HIS A 218 8.96 -15.25 -17.06
C HIS A 218 8.86 -14.99 -15.54
N GLY A 219 8.90 -16.06 -14.74
CA GLY A 219 8.97 -15.91 -13.27
C GLY A 219 8.39 -17.04 -12.44
N TRP A 220 7.77 -18.05 -13.07
CA TRP A 220 7.20 -19.18 -12.35
C TRP A 220 8.21 -19.97 -11.51
N ALA A 221 9.46 -20.09 -11.98
CA ALA A 221 10.51 -20.74 -11.20
C ALA A 221 10.82 -19.97 -9.91
N ASP A 222 10.97 -18.65 -10.01
CA ASP A 222 11.27 -17.78 -8.86
C ASP A 222 10.11 -17.77 -7.86
N LEU A 223 8.86 -17.76 -8.33
CA LEU A 223 7.69 -17.88 -7.45
C LEU A 223 7.68 -19.23 -6.72
N LEU A 224 7.98 -20.34 -7.42
CA LEU A 224 8.06 -21.64 -6.78
C LEU A 224 9.22 -21.73 -5.79
N GLU A 225 10.34 -21.06 -6.06
CA GLU A 225 11.46 -20.96 -5.13
C GLU A 225 11.05 -20.21 -3.86
N LEU A 226 10.39 -19.05 -3.99
CA LEU A 226 9.80 -18.34 -2.84
C LEU A 226 8.86 -19.23 -2.04
N ILE A 227 7.91 -19.90 -2.70
CA ILE A 227 6.93 -20.77 -2.04
C ILE A 227 7.65 -21.93 -1.34
N TYR A 228 8.62 -22.56 -1.99
CA TYR A 228 9.38 -23.67 -1.41
C TYR A 228 10.17 -23.22 -0.17
N THR A 229 10.95 -22.14 -0.28
CA THR A 229 11.78 -21.61 0.81
C THR A 229 10.92 -21.17 1.98
N LEU A 230 9.82 -20.48 1.74
CA LEU A 230 8.85 -20.11 2.78
C LEU A 230 8.31 -21.33 3.54
N ASN A 231 7.97 -22.40 2.82
CA ASN A 231 7.32 -23.57 3.41
C ASN A 231 8.32 -24.53 4.10
N TYR A 232 9.55 -24.63 3.61
CA TYR A 232 10.52 -25.68 3.98
C TYR A 232 11.92 -25.19 4.38
N ASP A 233 12.29 -23.95 4.10
CA ASP A 233 13.62 -23.40 4.39
C ASP A 233 13.55 -21.97 4.96
N ILE A 234 12.78 -21.83 6.05
CA ILE A 234 12.48 -20.54 6.68
C ILE A 234 13.73 -19.79 7.16
N ASN A 235 14.85 -20.47 7.38
CA ASN A 235 16.09 -19.83 7.81
C ASN A 235 16.77 -19.01 6.70
N ASN A 236 16.49 -19.34 5.43
CA ASN A 236 17.02 -18.64 4.26
C ASN A 236 15.95 -17.74 3.59
N ILE A 237 14.81 -17.51 4.24
CA ILE A 237 13.70 -16.74 3.65
C ILE A 237 14.09 -15.31 3.31
N GLU A 238 14.98 -14.67 4.10
CA GLU A 238 15.44 -13.31 3.86
C GLU A 238 16.32 -13.18 2.61
N GLU A 239 16.81 -14.27 2.04
CA GLU A 239 17.52 -14.24 0.75
C GLU A 239 16.54 -14.03 -0.43
N ILE A 240 15.26 -14.41 -0.26
CA ILE A 240 14.26 -14.49 -1.35
C ILE A 240 13.06 -13.59 -1.09
N LEU A 241 12.79 -13.21 0.15
CA LEU A 241 11.68 -12.34 0.53
C LEU A 241 12.21 -11.19 1.37
N ASN A 242 11.76 -9.96 1.07
CA ASN A 242 11.89 -8.86 2.00
C ASN A 242 10.91 -9.07 3.16
N VAL A 243 11.39 -9.73 4.23
CA VAL A 243 10.56 -10.09 5.37
C VAL A 243 9.99 -8.86 6.05
N ASP A 244 10.80 -7.82 6.29
CA ASP A 244 10.33 -6.59 6.96
C ASP A 244 9.16 -5.94 6.19
N ARG A 245 9.22 -5.92 4.85
CA ARG A 245 8.12 -5.45 4.02
C ARG A 245 6.85 -6.28 4.17
N ALA A 246 6.99 -7.61 4.26
CA ALA A 246 5.86 -8.48 4.55
C ALA A 246 5.26 -8.22 5.95
N LEU A 247 6.09 -7.94 6.95
CA LEU A 247 5.62 -7.60 8.30
C LEU A 247 4.89 -6.25 8.32
N TRP A 248 5.39 -5.22 7.62
CA TRP A 248 4.69 -3.94 7.46
C TRP A 248 3.36 -4.10 6.72
N TYR A 249 3.31 -4.93 5.68
CA TYR A 249 2.08 -5.27 4.96
C TYR A 249 1.00 -5.84 5.89
N PHE A 250 1.38 -6.82 6.71
CA PHE A 250 0.47 -7.41 7.69
C PHE A 250 0.08 -6.43 8.80
N ALA A 251 1.03 -5.66 9.31
CA ALA A 251 0.76 -4.68 10.37
C ALA A 251 -0.23 -3.63 9.88
N SER A 252 -0.05 -3.10 8.67
CA SER A 252 -0.95 -2.14 8.05
C SER A 252 -2.35 -2.71 7.88
N ALA A 253 -2.49 -3.91 7.31
CA ALA A 253 -3.79 -4.54 7.04
C ALA A 253 -4.55 -4.93 8.32
N LEU A 254 -3.84 -5.24 9.41
CA LEU A 254 -4.46 -5.62 10.68
C LEU A 254 -4.76 -4.41 11.58
N VAL A 255 -3.91 -3.38 11.59
CA VAL A 255 -4.18 -2.17 12.37
C VAL A 255 -5.33 -1.39 11.76
N ILE A 256 -5.26 -1.12 10.45
CA ILE A 256 -6.33 -0.53 9.64
C ILE A 256 -7.02 -1.71 8.96
N PRO A 257 -8.19 -2.16 9.43
CA PRO A 257 -8.80 -3.43 9.01
C PRO A 257 -9.07 -3.45 7.50
N ASP A 258 -8.09 -3.92 6.74
CA ASP A 258 -8.21 -4.20 5.32
C ASP A 258 -8.68 -5.63 5.20
N MET A 259 -9.99 -5.75 5.10
CA MET A 259 -10.66 -7.04 5.11
C MET A 259 -10.66 -7.66 3.73
N ASP A 260 -9.98 -7.16 2.69
CA ASP A 260 -10.00 -7.80 1.36
C ASP A 260 -8.60 -8.16 0.87
N GLY A 261 -7.66 -8.42 1.79
CA GLY A 261 -6.26 -8.74 1.47
C GLY A 261 -5.86 -10.20 1.73
N TYR A 262 -4.56 -10.47 1.83
CA TYR A 262 -4.03 -11.80 2.14
C TYR A 262 -4.57 -12.39 3.46
N LEU A 263 -4.77 -11.53 4.47
CA LEU A 263 -5.30 -11.91 5.79
C LEU A 263 -6.83 -11.86 5.86
N PHE A 264 -7.52 -11.75 4.72
CA PHE A 264 -8.97 -11.87 4.68
C PHE A 264 -9.42 -13.30 5.07
N PRO A 265 -10.48 -13.46 5.89
CA PRO A 265 -10.93 -14.78 6.29
C PRO A 265 -11.47 -15.70 5.20
N PHE A 266 -11.87 -15.16 4.04
CA PHE A 266 -12.52 -15.97 3.01
C PHE A 266 -11.64 -16.20 1.78
N LEU A 267 -10.84 -15.21 1.39
CA LEU A 267 -10.04 -15.30 0.17
C LEU A 267 -8.70 -14.56 0.35
N PRO A 268 -7.54 -15.23 0.37
CA PRO A 268 -6.25 -14.54 0.38
C PRO A 268 -5.94 -14.01 -1.03
N HIS A 269 -5.97 -12.70 -1.22
CA HIS A 269 -5.70 -12.05 -2.52
C HIS A 269 -5.36 -10.56 -2.36
N ASN A 270 -5.49 -9.78 -3.43
CA ASN A 270 -5.27 -8.33 -3.48
C ASN A 270 -3.87 -7.85 -3.06
N TYR A 271 -2.85 -8.48 -3.64
CA TYR A 271 -1.47 -8.00 -3.55
C TYR A 271 -0.70 -8.30 -4.84
N TYR A 272 0.49 -7.73 -4.97
CA TYR A 272 1.46 -8.12 -5.99
C TYR A 272 2.74 -8.61 -5.33
N LEU A 273 3.47 -9.43 -6.07
CA LEU A 273 4.83 -9.83 -5.75
C LEU A 273 5.76 -9.35 -6.86
N TYR A 274 6.82 -8.63 -6.49
CA TYR A 274 7.85 -8.19 -7.41
C TYR A 274 9.24 -8.56 -6.90
N GLN A 275 10.03 -9.29 -7.67
CA GLN A 275 11.41 -9.56 -7.33
C GLN A 275 12.28 -8.34 -7.66
N ASN A 276 12.87 -7.73 -6.65
CA ASN A 276 13.74 -6.56 -6.81
C ASN A 276 15.13 -6.95 -7.35
N THR A 277 15.99 -5.96 -7.57
CA THR A 277 17.39 -6.11 -8.04
C THR A 277 18.30 -6.85 -7.06
N ASN A 278 17.91 -6.98 -5.79
CA ASN A 278 18.64 -7.74 -4.79
C ASN A 278 18.23 -9.23 -4.76
N GLY A 279 17.28 -9.64 -5.62
CA GLY A 279 16.77 -11.01 -5.68
C GLY A 279 15.63 -11.31 -4.71
N GLN A 280 15.24 -10.34 -3.86
CA GLN A 280 14.15 -10.48 -2.91
C GLN A 280 12.80 -10.08 -3.51
N PHE A 281 11.77 -10.86 -3.25
CA PHE A 281 10.39 -10.50 -3.49
C PHE A 281 9.92 -9.41 -2.53
N GLU A 282 9.23 -8.44 -3.11
CA GLU A 282 8.57 -7.33 -2.46
C GLU A 282 7.07 -7.55 -2.55
N ILE A 283 6.39 -7.48 -1.41
CA ILE A 283 4.93 -7.47 -1.38
C ILE A 283 4.41 -6.04 -1.56
N ILE A 284 3.42 -5.88 -2.44
CA ILE A 284 2.82 -4.58 -2.75
C ILE A 284 1.31 -4.70 -2.49
N PRO A 285 0.74 -3.88 -1.58
CA PRO A 285 -0.70 -3.88 -1.32
C PRO A 285 -1.49 -3.40 -2.55
N TRP A 286 -2.68 -3.96 -2.77
CA TRP A 286 -3.60 -3.54 -3.82
C TRP A 286 -5.05 -3.60 -3.33
N ASP A 287 -5.96 -2.94 -4.06
CA ASP A 287 -7.42 -2.92 -3.85
C ASP A 287 -7.83 -2.54 -2.42
N LYS A 288 -7.59 -1.28 -2.06
CA LYS A 288 -7.83 -0.77 -0.69
C LYS A 288 -9.24 -0.22 -0.47
N ASP A 289 -10.16 -0.45 -1.39
CA ASP A 289 -11.54 0.04 -1.34
C ASP A 289 -12.38 -0.59 -0.20
N GLN A 290 -11.97 -1.75 0.32
CA GLN A 290 -12.60 -2.42 1.47
C GLN A 290 -11.89 -2.16 2.81
N SER A 291 -11.00 -1.16 2.87
CA SER A 291 -10.38 -0.72 4.12
C SER A 291 -11.43 -0.34 5.18
N PHE A 292 -11.07 -0.47 6.46
CA PHE A 292 -12.00 -0.27 7.59
C PHE A 292 -13.20 -1.24 7.57
N GLY A 293 -13.05 -2.41 6.95
CA GLY A 293 -14.08 -3.43 6.79
C GLY A 293 -15.09 -3.19 5.66
N GLY A 294 -15.23 -1.94 5.20
CA GLY A 294 -16.04 -1.56 4.03
C GLY A 294 -17.39 -2.29 3.94
N SER A 295 -17.67 -2.80 2.74
CA SER A 295 -18.85 -3.59 2.43
C SER A 295 -18.69 -5.08 2.75
N LEU A 296 -17.47 -5.54 3.09
CA LEU A 296 -17.22 -6.95 3.41
C LEU A 296 -17.93 -7.43 4.67
N ILE A 297 -18.42 -6.52 5.52
CA ILE A 297 -19.34 -6.86 6.60
C ILE A 297 -20.52 -7.72 6.14
N ASN A 298 -21.01 -7.56 4.90
CA ASN A 298 -22.12 -8.39 4.40
C ASN A 298 -21.75 -9.87 4.30
N LEU A 299 -20.48 -10.19 4.00
CA LEU A 299 -20.02 -11.57 3.99
C LEU A 299 -19.98 -12.14 5.42
N PHE A 300 -19.50 -11.37 6.40
CA PHE A 300 -19.58 -11.79 7.80
C PHE A 300 -21.02 -12.00 8.27
N LEU A 301 -21.95 -11.10 7.91
CA LEU A 301 -23.38 -11.23 8.23
C LEU A 301 -23.99 -12.50 7.61
N LEU A 302 -23.61 -12.85 6.38
CA LEU A 302 -24.06 -14.07 5.71
C LEU A 302 -23.68 -15.34 6.51
N PHE A 303 -22.52 -15.32 7.17
CA PHE A 303 -22.04 -16.42 8.03
C PHE A 303 -22.42 -16.25 9.51
N GLY A 304 -23.40 -15.40 9.83
CA GLY A 304 -23.91 -15.20 11.20
C GLY A 304 -23.02 -14.34 12.11
N GLY A 305 -22.00 -13.70 11.53
CA GLY A 305 -21.15 -12.71 12.20
C GLY A 305 -21.83 -11.34 12.32
N ASN A 306 -21.06 -10.34 12.75
CA ASN A 306 -21.50 -8.95 12.89
C ASN A 306 -20.26 -8.02 12.95
N PRO A 307 -20.43 -6.68 13.00
CA PRO A 307 -19.29 -5.74 12.95
C PRO A 307 -18.24 -5.93 14.04
N TYR A 308 -18.61 -6.54 15.17
CA TYR A 308 -17.66 -6.91 16.23
C TYR A 308 -16.51 -7.77 15.70
N TRP A 309 -16.78 -8.67 14.75
CA TRP A 309 -15.78 -9.61 14.21
C TRP A 309 -14.71 -8.90 13.38
N ILE A 310 -15.06 -7.77 12.75
CA ILE A 310 -14.11 -6.91 12.04
C ILE A 310 -13.34 -6.08 13.06
N TYR A 311 -14.04 -5.41 13.98
CA TYR A 311 -13.43 -4.48 14.93
C TYR A 311 -12.48 -5.19 15.90
N ASN A 312 -12.77 -6.44 16.24
CA ASN A 312 -12.02 -7.27 17.19
C ASN A 312 -11.30 -8.42 16.49
N HIS A 313 -11.00 -8.30 15.18
CA HIS A 313 -10.31 -9.33 14.43
C HIS A 313 -8.91 -9.63 15.02
N PRO A 314 -8.63 -10.83 15.55
CA PRO A 314 -7.38 -11.09 16.27
C PRO A 314 -6.14 -10.97 15.35
N PRO A 315 -5.09 -10.21 15.72
CA PRO A 315 -3.92 -10.00 14.86
C PRO A 315 -3.16 -11.28 14.53
N PHE A 316 -3.29 -12.31 15.37
CA PHE A 316 -2.60 -13.59 15.25
C PHE A 316 -3.51 -14.75 14.87
N ILE A 317 -4.72 -14.49 14.34
CA ILE A 317 -5.70 -15.54 14.03
C ILE A 317 -5.13 -16.61 13.08
N TYR A 318 -4.21 -16.23 12.19
CA TYR A 318 -3.59 -17.12 11.21
C TYR A 318 -2.18 -17.60 11.59
N GLU A 319 -1.71 -17.37 12.82
CA GLU A 319 -0.31 -17.67 13.20
C GLU A 319 0.06 -19.16 13.06
N ASN A 320 -0.95 -20.04 13.09
CA ASN A 320 -0.80 -21.50 12.93
C ASN A 320 -1.56 -22.05 11.72
N ASP A 321 -2.01 -21.18 10.81
CA ASP A 321 -2.84 -21.60 9.67
C ASP A 321 -1.97 -22.10 8.50
N PRO A 322 -2.07 -23.37 8.09
CA PRO A 322 -1.32 -23.91 6.97
C PRO A 322 -1.78 -23.36 5.61
N ASP A 323 -2.97 -22.78 5.51
CA ASP A 323 -3.50 -22.11 4.30
C ASP A 323 -3.11 -20.63 4.24
N ARG A 324 -2.29 -20.16 5.20
CA ARG A 324 -1.68 -18.81 5.23
C ARG A 324 -0.17 -18.88 5.51
N PRO A 325 0.63 -19.65 4.75
CA PRO A 325 2.04 -19.88 5.04
C PRO A 325 2.88 -18.61 5.10
N LEU A 326 2.56 -17.55 4.33
CA LEU A 326 3.31 -16.29 4.41
C LEU A 326 3.21 -15.68 5.81
N PHE A 327 2.04 -15.73 6.42
CA PHE A 327 1.86 -15.23 7.77
C PHE A 327 2.33 -16.26 8.81
N SER A 328 1.86 -17.50 8.72
CA SER A 328 2.10 -18.51 9.75
C SER A 328 3.58 -18.90 9.88
N LYS A 329 4.32 -18.99 8.77
CA LYS A 329 5.75 -19.33 8.82
C LYS A 329 6.59 -18.17 9.36
N LEU A 330 6.27 -16.93 8.97
CA LEU A 330 6.98 -15.76 9.49
C LEU A 330 6.68 -15.55 10.99
N MET A 331 5.45 -15.76 11.44
CA MET A 331 5.09 -15.63 12.86
C MET A 331 5.69 -16.71 13.76
N GLN A 332 6.18 -17.82 13.19
CA GLN A 332 6.92 -18.85 13.94
C GLN A 332 8.36 -18.45 14.24
N VAL A 333 8.93 -17.45 13.56
CA VAL A 333 10.24 -16.90 13.86
C VAL A 333 10.10 -15.86 14.98
N PRO A 334 10.66 -16.09 16.18
CA PRO A 334 10.41 -15.22 17.33
C PRO A 334 10.74 -13.74 17.09
N LEU A 335 11.87 -13.46 16.42
CA LEU A 335 12.27 -12.10 16.11
C LEU A 335 11.28 -11.40 15.16
N TYR A 336 10.80 -12.07 14.12
CA TYR A 336 9.83 -11.50 13.19
C TYR A 336 8.50 -11.19 13.89
N LYS A 337 8.07 -12.06 14.81
CA LYS A 337 6.88 -11.79 15.63
C LYS A 337 7.05 -10.54 16.50
N LEU A 338 8.22 -10.34 17.09
CA LEU A 338 8.53 -9.12 17.85
C LEU A 338 8.48 -7.88 16.94
N ILE A 339 9.17 -7.92 15.79
CA ILE A 339 9.21 -6.81 14.82
C ILE A 339 7.81 -6.47 14.30
N PHE A 340 7.02 -7.47 13.95
CA PHE A 340 5.63 -7.29 13.54
C PHE A 340 4.80 -6.53 14.59
N THR A 341 4.92 -6.87 15.88
CA THR A 341 4.22 -6.11 16.93
C THR A 341 4.76 -4.69 17.10
N ALA A 342 6.05 -4.45 16.82
CA ALA A 342 6.63 -3.09 16.83
C ALA A 342 6.05 -2.25 15.69
N HIS A 343 5.91 -2.81 14.51
CA HIS A 343 5.24 -2.17 13.37
C HIS A 343 3.79 -1.84 13.72
N MET A 344 3.04 -2.77 14.31
CA MET A 344 1.68 -2.50 14.78
C MET A 344 1.63 -1.35 15.80
N ARG A 345 2.52 -1.33 16.80
CA ARG A 345 2.60 -0.23 17.77
C ARG A 345 2.88 1.10 17.09
N THR A 346 3.79 1.11 16.11
CA THR A 346 4.14 2.32 15.34
C THR A 346 2.91 2.87 14.62
N ILE A 347 2.17 2.06 13.86
CA ILE A 347 0.96 2.51 13.14
C ILE A 347 -0.12 3.02 14.11
N ILE A 348 -0.31 2.32 15.24
CA ILE A 348 -1.29 2.70 16.26
C ILE A 348 -0.98 4.07 16.87
N ASN A 349 0.30 4.36 17.10
CA ASN A 349 0.75 5.60 17.72
C ASN A 349 0.86 6.76 16.73
N ASP A 350 1.23 6.49 15.48
CA ASP A 350 1.44 7.50 14.46
C ASP A 350 0.12 8.07 13.94
N ILE A 351 -0.73 7.21 13.35
CA ILE A 351 -1.88 7.67 12.57
C ILE A 351 -3.22 7.07 13.00
N TYR A 352 -3.24 5.96 13.75
CA TYR A 352 -4.50 5.26 14.06
C TYR A 352 -5.30 5.90 15.19
N ASN A 353 -5.92 7.04 14.88
CA ASN A 353 -6.72 7.86 15.79
C ASN A 353 -8.05 8.28 15.13
N THR A 354 -9.15 8.23 15.88
CA THR A 354 -10.50 8.59 15.41
C THR A 354 -10.62 10.02 14.90
N GLU A 355 -10.05 11.00 15.61
CA GLU A 355 -10.06 12.42 15.25
C GLU A 355 -9.23 12.66 13.98
N TYR A 356 -8.02 12.08 13.93
CA TYR A 356 -7.15 12.17 12.76
C TYR A 356 -7.84 11.65 11.48
N PHE A 357 -8.44 10.45 11.53
CA PHE A 357 -9.15 9.88 10.38
C PHE A 357 -10.47 10.60 10.06
N TYR A 358 -11.11 11.24 11.05
CA TYR A 358 -12.28 12.08 10.80
C TYR A 358 -11.88 13.31 10.00
N ASP A 359 -10.93 14.09 10.52
CA ASP A 359 -10.48 15.34 9.90
C ASP A 359 -9.94 15.08 8.49
N TRP A 360 -9.15 14.02 8.31
CA TRP A 360 -8.59 13.67 7.01
C TRP A 360 -9.67 13.28 5.99
N ALA A 361 -10.67 12.50 6.41
CA ALA A 361 -11.79 12.15 5.56
C ALA A 361 -12.64 13.37 5.17
N THR A 362 -13.00 14.21 6.14
CA THR A 362 -13.86 15.37 5.86
C THR A 362 -13.13 16.43 5.02
N GLU A 363 -11.83 16.64 5.23
CA GLU A 363 -11.04 17.57 4.40
C GLU A 363 -11.01 17.14 2.92
N ILE A 364 -10.77 15.85 2.64
CA ILE A 364 -10.86 15.33 1.27
C ILE A 364 -12.30 15.49 0.75
N GLN A 365 -13.30 15.12 1.57
CA GLN A 365 -14.69 15.17 1.18
C GLN A 365 -15.15 16.58 0.80
N ASP A 366 -14.73 17.61 1.54
CA ASP A 366 -15.07 19.01 1.27
C ASP A 366 -14.57 19.48 -0.11
N ASN A 367 -13.43 18.94 -0.58
CA ASN A 367 -12.86 19.30 -1.88
C ASN A 367 -13.53 18.59 -3.06
N ILE A 368 -14.13 17.41 -2.84
CA ILE A 368 -14.75 16.60 -3.90
C ILE A 368 -16.30 16.63 -3.87
N GLU A 369 -16.91 17.20 -2.84
CA GLU A 369 -18.35 17.12 -2.59
C GLU A 369 -19.20 17.63 -3.75
N SER A 370 -18.82 18.77 -4.36
CA SER A 370 -19.58 19.32 -5.50
C SER A 370 -19.66 18.34 -6.67
N TYR A 371 -18.58 17.61 -6.96
CA TYR A 371 -18.54 16.60 -8.01
C TYR A 371 -19.32 15.34 -7.61
N ALA A 372 -19.28 14.96 -6.34
CA ALA A 372 -20.09 13.86 -5.83
C ALA A 372 -21.59 14.20 -5.92
N GLN A 373 -22.00 15.41 -5.58
CA GLN A 373 -23.39 15.88 -5.67
C GLN A 373 -23.88 15.97 -7.13
N ASP A 374 -23.01 16.38 -8.06
CA ASP A 374 -23.33 16.51 -9.49
C ASP A 374 -23.23 15.18 -10.27
N ASP A 375 -22.82 14.08 -9.62
CA ASP A 375 -22.72 12.76 -10.23
C ASP A 375 -24.12 12.20 -10.57
N PRO A 376 -24.45 12.01 -11.87
CA PRO A 376 -25.79 11.59 -12.29
C PRO A 376 -26.04 10.08 -12.07
N ASN A 377 -25.02 9.31 -11.70
CA ASN A 377 -25.03 7.86 -11.60
C ASN A 377 -24.54 7.35 -10.23
N LEU A 378 -24.73 8.14 -9.16
CA LEU A 378 -24.42 7.72 -7.80
C LEU A 378 -25.13 6.41 -7.41
N PHE A 379 -24.37 5.51 -6.80
CA PHE A 379 -24.91 4.32 -6.15
C PHE A 379 -25.63 4.65 -4.83
N TYR A 380 -25.25 5.77 -4.21
CA TYR A 380 -25.80 6.28 -2.95
C TYR A 380 -26.24 7.74 -3.10
N PRO A 381 -27.47 7.99 -3.61
CA PRO A 381 -27.93 9.36 -3.88
C PRO A 381 -28.05 10.21 -2.62
N PHE A 382 -27.60 11.47 -2.69
CA PHE A 382 -27.76 12.48 -1.63
C PHE A 382 -29.23 12.74 -1.26
N THR A 383 -30.17 12.35 -2.12
CA THR A 383 -31.62 12.45 -1.87
C THR A 383 -32.15 11.41 -0.87
N LEU A 384 -31.41 10.33 -0.62
CA LEU A 384 -31.78 9.29 0.36
C LEU A 384 -31.18 9.52 1.75
N GLY A 385 -30.43 10.61 1.91
CA GLY A 385 -29.74 10.99 3.14
C GLY A 385 -28.30 11.39 2.85
N ASP A 386 -27.64 11.97 3.85
CA ASP A 386 -26.22 12.32 3.76
C ASP A 386 -25.35 11.10 4.07
N TYR A 387 -25.49 10.03 3.26
CA TYR A 387 -24.66 8.81 3.43
C TYR A 387 -23.17 9.10 3.28
N TYR A 388 -22.86 10.13 2.49
CA TYR A 388 -21.51 10.62 2.21
C TYR A 388 -20.75 10.99 3.49
N HIS A 389 -21.26 11.93 4.30
CA HIS A 389 -20.64 12.26 5.60
C HIS A 389 -21.02 11.26 6.70
N TYR A 390 -22.24 10.69 6.65
CA TYR A 390 -22.73 9.78 7.69
C TYR A 390 -21.85 8.52 7.80
N ASN A 391 -21.47 7.90 6.69
CA ASN A 391 -20.66 6.67 6.73
C ASN A 391 -19.20 6.92 7.13
N VAL A 392 -18.70 8.16 7.15
CA VAL A 392 -17.40 8.44 7.78
C VAL A 392 -17.45 8.09 9.27
N THR A 393 -18.52 8.48 9.96
CA THR A 393 -18.62 8.35 11.42
C THR A 393 -19.52 7.22 11.92
N ASN A 394 -20.35 6.64 11.05
CA ASN A 394 -21.35 5.67 11.44
C ASN A 394 -21.33 4.43 10.56
N TYR A 395 -21.74 3.31 11.16
CA TYR A 395 -22.13 2.13 10.42
C TYR A 395 -23.39 2.43 9.60
N LEU A 396 -23.34 2.18 8.29
CA LEU A 396 -24.45 2.44 7.38
C LEU A 396 -25.22 1.15 7.10
N ILE A 397 -26.55 1.25 7.13
CA ILE A 397 -27.48 0.20 6.70
C ILE A 397 -28.37 0.82 5.63
N THR A 398 -28.37 0.22 4.44
CA THR A 398 -29.35 0.52 3.39
C THR A 398 -30.24 -0.70 3.17
N ASP A 399 -31.24 -0.58 2.30
CA ASP A 399 -32.11 -1.70 1.93
C ASP A 399 -31.36 -2.86 1.24
N TYR A 400 -30.12 -2.61 0.78
CA TYR A 400 -29.37 -3.54 -0.07
C TYR A 400 -28.05 -3.99 0.54
N ILE A 401 -27.41 -3.15 1.38
CA ILE A 401 -26.05 -3.39 1.81
C ILE A 401 -25.76 -2.73 3.16
N HIS A 402 -24.95 -3.41 3.95
CA HIS A 402 -24.34 -2.85 5.15
C HIS A 402 -22.92 -2.37 4.87
N ILE A 403 -22.49 -1.26 5.47
CA ILE A 403 -21.14 -0.71 5.25
C ILE A 403 -20.56 -0.23 6.58
N CYS A 404 -19.40 -0.77 6.95
CA CYS A 404 -18.64 -0.29 8.11
C CYS A 404 -18.19 1.16 7.87
N GLY A 405 -18.42 2.04 8.84
CA GLY A 405 -17.92 3.41 8.74
C GLY A 405 -16.45 3.51 9.10
N LEU A 406 -15.76 4.57 8.63
CA LEU A 406 -14.32 4.75 8.87
C LEU A 406 -14.04 4.87 10.37
N THR A 407 -14.51 5.93 11.02
CA THR A 407 -14.12 6.23 12.40
C THR A 407 -14.89 5.39 13.43
N SER A 408 -16.10 4.91 13.06
CA SER A 408 -16.82 3.87 13.83
C SER A 408 -16.12 2.51 13.81
N THR A 409 -15.18 2.29 12.89
CA THR A 409 -14.24 1.15 12.92
C THR A 409 -12.97 1.49 13.69
N VAL A 410 -12.37 2.66 13.44
CA VAL A 410 -11.10 3.10 14.05
C VAL A 410 -11.15 3.04 15.57
N GLY A 411 -12.17 3.65 16.19
CA GLY A 411 -12.27 3.74 17.66
C GLY A 411 -12.28 2.37 18.35
N PRO A 412 -13.27 1.50 18.07
CA PRO A 412 -13.33 0.16 18.64
C PRO A 412 -12.10 -0.70 18.32
N ARG A 413 -11.58 -0.64 17.08
CA ARG A 413 -10.39 -1.40 16.68
C ARG A 413 -9.16 -0.98 17.47
N ARG A 414 -8.94 0.33 17.62
CA ARG A 414 -7.83 0.88 18.39
C ARG A 414 -7.89 0.43 19.84
N ASN A 415 -9.07 0.50 20.46
CA ASN A 415 -9.27 0.03 21.83
C ASN A 415 -8.97 -1.47 21.98
N TYR A 416 -9.41 -2.29 21.02
CA TYR A 416 -9.11 -3.71 21.00
C TYR A 416 -7.60 -3.97 20.91
N LEU A 417 -6.90 -3.32 19.96
CA LEU A 417 -5.46 -3.49 19.75
C LEU A 417 -4.64 -3.04 20.96
N LEU A 418 -4.99 -1.92 21.59
CA LEU A 418 -4.31 -1.44 22.80
C LEU A 418 -4.51 -2.36 24.02
N SER A 419 -5.56 -3.19 24.00
CA SER A 419 -5.81 -4.21 25.03
C SER A 419 -5.21 -5.58 24.73
N ASN A 420 -4.64 -5.77 23.53
CA ASN A 420 -4.06 -7.04 23.12
C ASN A 420 -2.75 -7.32 23.87
N SER A 421 -2.61 -8.51 24.46
CA SER A 421 -1.48 -8.85 25.33
C SER A 421 -0.11 -8.85 24.66
N GLU A 422 -0.04 -9.09 23.34
CA GLU A 422 1.22 -9.03 22.60
C GLU A 422 1.58 -7.60 22.19
N ILE A 423 0.59 -6.79 21.82
CA ILE A 423 0.80 -5.41 21.40
C ILE A 423 1.09 -4.50 22.61
N ALA A 424 0.43 -4.76 23.75
CA ALA A 424 0.57 -3.98 24.99
C ALA A 424 1.90 -4.22 25.74
N LYS A 425 2.76 -5.12 25.24
CA LYS A 425 4.11 -5.31 25.78
C LYS A 425 4.91 -4.02 25.62
N ILE A 426 5.63 -3.66 26.68
CA ILE A 426 6.40 -2.41 26.76
C ILE A 426 7.78 -2.70 26.17
N PRO A 427 8.18 -2.05 25.07
CA PRO A 427 9.51 -2.22 24.52
C PRO A 427 10.56 -1.44 25.32
N PRO A 428 11.86 -1.67 25.06
CA PRO A 428 12.92 -0.77 25.48
C PRO A 428 12.69 0.68 25.02
N VAL A 429 13.41 1.62 25.63
CA VAL A 429 13.35 3.04 25.24
C VAL A 429 14.69 3.45 24.66
N ILE A 430 14.70 3.86 23.39
CA ILE A 430 15.86 4.50 22.76
C ILE A 430 15.68 6.01 22.88
N SER A 431 16.56 6.68 23.63
CA SER A 431 16.43 8.12 23.91
C SER A 431 17.33 9.01 23.06
N SER A 432 18.39 8.45 22.48
CA SER A 432 19.28 9.15 21.55
C SER A 432 20.05 8.17 20.68
N VAL A 433 20.38 8.59 19.46
CA VAL A 433 21.32 7.92 18.55
C VAL A 433 22.31 8.97 18.06
N THR A 434 23.61 8.74 18.26
CA THR A 434 24.67 9.68 17.89
C THR A 434 25.71 8.98 17.03
N GLN A 435 26.01 9.57 15.88
CA GLN A 435 27.12 9.16 15.03
C GLN A 435 28.40 9.88 15.43
N GLY A 436 29.46 9.12 15.69
CA GLY A 436 30.83 9.62 15.71
C GLY A 436 31.34 9.84 14.29
N ASN A 437 32.23 10.83 14.09
CA ASN A 437 32.77 11.21 12.78
C ASN A 437 31.68 11.42 11.70
N LEU A 438 31.12 12.63 11.67
CA LEU A 438 30.00 12.97 10.78
C LEU A 438 30.37 13.03 9.28
N THR A 439 31.66 13.13 8.96
CA THR A 439 32.16 13.24 7.58
C THR A 439 33.39 12.35 7.42
N PRO A 440 33.23 11.02 7.45
CA PRO A 440 34.35 10.10 7.47
C PRO A 440 35.10 10.09 6.15
N ALA A 441 36.43 10.25 6.20
CA ALA A 441 37.31 10.01 5.08
C ALA A 441 37.49 8.49 4.84
N PRO A 442 37.92 8.06 3.65
CA PRO A 442 38.23 6.66 3.40
C PRO A 442 39.29 6.12 4.37
N GLY A 443 38.95 5.06 5.11
CA GLY A 443 39.81 4.49 6.15
C GLY A 443 39.50 4.96 7.57
N ASP A 444 38.66 5.99 7.74
CA ASP A 444 38.22 6.41 9.05
C ASP A 444 37.30 5.37 9.70
N THR A 445 37.40 5.25 11.01
CA THR A 445 36.46 4.48 11.82
C THR A 445 35.23 5.35 12.14
N VAL A 446 34.05 4.75 12.01
CA VAL A 446 32.77 5.33 12.45
C VAL A 446 32.21 4.45 13.56
N PHE A 447 31.76 5.09 14.65
CA PHE A 447 31.09 4.43 15.76
C PHE A 447 29.73 5.09 16.00
N ILE A 448 28.77 4.30 16.46
CA ILE A 448 27.43 4.76 16.82
C ILE A 448 27.23 4.54 18.32
N ASN A 449 26.71 5.56 18.98
CA ASN A 449 26.27 5.50 20.37
C ASN A 449 24.76 5.63 20.44
N THR A 450 24.14 4.87 21.34
CA THR A 450 22.72 4.96 21.62
C THR A 450 22.45 4.81 23.11
N MET A 451 21.62 5.66 23.69
CA MET A 451 21.18 5.49 25.08
C MET A 451 19.89 4.66 25.09
N VAL A 452 19.93 3.50 25.75
CA VAL A 452 18.82 2.53 25.73
C VAL A 452 18.49 2.03 27.13
N GLU A 453 17.23 2.22 27.53
CA GLU A 453 16.73 1.71 28.80
C GLU A 453 15.97 0.39 28.62
N ASN A 454 16.13 -0.52 29.59
CA ASN A 454 15.40 -1.80 29.68
C ASN A 454 15.64 -2.79 28.53
N ALA A 455 16.74 -2.68 27.78
CA ALA A 455 17.10 -3.66 26.76
C ALA A 455 17.88 -4.85 27.34
N THR A 456 17.63 -6.04 26.80
CA THR A 456 18.50 -7.22 26.97
C THR A 456 19.49 -7.36 25.82
N GLN A 457 19.17 -6.79 24.66
CA GLN A 457 20.06 -6.72 23.51
C GLN A 457 19.81 -5.44 22.71
N VAL A 458 20.90 -4.84 22.23
CA VAL A 458 20.89 -3.68 21.34
C VAL A 458 21.75 -4.03 20.12
N GLU A 459 21.20 -3.81 18.95
CA GLU A 459 21.82 -4.13 17.66
C GLU A 459 21.85 -2.86 16.79
N LEU A 460 22.99 -2.65 16.15
CA LEU A 460 23.18 -1.70 15.07
C LEU A 460 22.97 -2.44 13.75
N MET A 461 21.92 -2.07 13.03
CA MET A 461 21.57 -2.67 11.74
C MET A 461 22.17 -1.81 10.63
N VAL A 462 22.99 -2.37 9.74
CA VAL A 462 23.76 -1.60 8.74
C VAL A 462 23.64 -2.18 7.34
N THR A 463 23.46 -1.34 6.33
CA THR A 463 23.57 -1.74 4.93
C THR A 463 24.26 -0.66 4.09
N THR A 464 24.80 -1.09 2.95
CA THR A 464 25.20 -0.20 1.85
C THR A 464 24.40 -0.47 0.57
N SER A 465 23.35 -1.29 0.66
CA SER A 465 22.48 -1.58 -0.48
C SER A 465 21.82 -0.29 -0.99
N PRO A 466 21.89 -0.02 -2.31
CA PRO A 466 21.21 1.14 -2.92
C PRO A 466 19.71 1.17 -2.61
N HIS A 467 19.09 0.00 -2.45
CA HIS A 467 17.65 -0.16 -2.22
C HIS A 467 17.27 -0.39 -0.75
N SER A 468 18.20 -0.16 0.19
CA SER A 468 17.95 -0.31 1.63
C SER A 468 17.44 -1.71 2.00
N ALA A 469 18.23 -2.73 1.65
CA ALA A 469 17.95 -4.13 1.94
C ALA A 469 19.18 -4.81 2.53
N HIS A 470 19.00 -6.02 3.07
CA HIS A 470 20.07 -6.83 3.66
C HIS A 470 20.87 -6.08 4.73
N PHE A 471 20.18 -5.54 5.74
CA PHE A 471 20.86 -4.96 6.88
C PHE A 471 21.55 -6.04 7.70
N GLU A 472 22.86 -5.92 7.86
CA GLU A 472 23.67 -6.76 8.72
C GLU A 472 23.53 -6.30 10.17
N SER A 473 23.35 -7.24 11.09
CA SER A 473 23.28 -6.95 12.53
C SER A 473 24.68 -6.92 13.14
N VAL A 474 24.97 -5.86 13.89
CA VAL A 474 26.16 -5.70 14.72
C VAL A 474 25.70 -5.50 16.17
N ASP A 475 26.13 -6.37 17.08
CA ASP A 475 25.84 -6.21 18.51
C ASP A 475 26.44 -4.88 19.04
N MET A 476 25.65 -4.16 19.84
CA MET A 476 26.12 -2.99 20.58
C MET A 476 26.34 -3.34 22.06
N TYR A 477 27.35 -2.73 22.68
CA TYR A 477 27.80 -3.07 24.02
C TYR A 477 27.78 -1.85 24.96
N ASP A 478 27.41 -2.10 26.23
CA ASP A 478 27.51 -1.20 27.38
C ASP A 478 28.58 -1.77 28.35
N ASP A 479 29.84 -1.72 27.91
CA ASP A 479 31.03 -2.30 28.55
C ASP A 479 32.18 -1.30 28.80
N GLY A 480 32.03 -0.04 28.39
CA GLY A 480 33.04 1.02 28.46
C GLY A 480 34.22 0.82 27.50
N LEU A 481 34.12 -0.09 26.51
CA LEU A 481 35.18 -0.44 25.55
C LEU A 481 34.80 -0.16 24.10
N HIS A 482 33.53 0.13 23.81
CA HIS A 482 32.99 0.29 22.45
C HIS A 482 32.59 1.74 22.13
N HIS A 483 33.33 2.70 22.69
CA HIS A 483 33.04 4.14 22.63
C HIS A 483 31.75 4.56 23.33
N ASP A 484 31.26 3.72 24.22
CA ASP A 484 30.02 3.78 24.99
C ASP A 484 30.17 4.46 26.36
N GLU A 485 31.10 5.40 26.49
CA GLU A 485 31.39 6.09 27.76
C GLU A 485 31.84 5.13 28.89
N GLY A 486 30.96 4.80 29.84
CA GLY A 486 31.25 3.96 31.00
C GLY A 486 30.48 2.66 30.99
N ALA A 487 31.01 1.61 31.63
CA ALA A 487 30.31 0.34 31.71
C ALA A 487 29.05 0.41 32.59
N SER A 488 27.96 -0.21 32.11
CA SER A 488 26.64 -0.28 32.76
C SER A 488 25.98 1.09 33.00
N ASP A 489 26.18 2.04 32.08
CA ASP A 489 25.57 3.37 32.16
C ASP A 489 24.40 3.58 31.18
N GLN A 490 23.97 2.52 30.49
CA GLN A 490 22.89 2.47 29.50
C GLN A 490 23.24 3.12 28.15
N VAL A 491 24.48 3.57 27.97
CA VAL A 491 25.00 3.94 26.66
C VAL A 491 25.56 2.67 26.02
N TYR A 492 25.09 2.37 24.81
CA TYR A 492 25.58 1.26 24.02
C TYR A 492 26.37 1.80 22.84
N GLY A 493 27.49 1.15 22.52
CA GLY A 493 28.38 1.52 21.44
C GLY A 493 28.65 0.36 20.48
N ALA A 494 28.76 0.67 19.19
CA ALA A 494 29.24 -0.26 18.17
C ALA A 494 29.98 0.47 17.06
N TYR A 495 30.89 -0.24 16.41
CA TYR A 495 31.58 0.24 15.21
C TYR A 495 30.77 -0.13 13.96
N ILE A 496 30.68 0.81 13.02
CA ILE A 496 30.22 0.49 11.67
C ILE A 496 31.30 -0.36 10.98
N PRO A 497 30.93 -1.47 10.30
CA PRO A 497 31.88 -2.24 9.49
C PRO A 497 32.60 -1.38 8.45
N TYR A 498 33.81 -1.79 8.06
CA TYR A 498 34.56 -1.05 7.05
C TYR A 498 33.89 -1.15 5.67
N PHE A 499 33.64 0.01 5.04
CA PHE A 499 33.17 0.11 3.66
C PHE A 499 34.11 0.97 2.81
N SER A 500 34.03 0.77 1.49
CA SER A 500 34.86 1.46 0.49
C SER A 500 34.53 2.96 0.39
N ASP A 501 35.46 3.73 -0.19
CA ASP A 501 35.21 5.13 -0.58
C ASP A 501 33.98 5.27 -1.48
N GLY A 502 33.19 6.33 -1.27
CA GLY A 502 31.97 6.63 -2.01
C GLY A 502 30.74 5.78 -1.66
N MET A 503 30.84 4.84 -0.71
CA MET A 503 29.68 4.05 -0.29
C MET A 503 28.72 4.89 0.55
N HIS A 504 27.42 4.78 0.24
CA HIS A 504 26.33 5.33 1.04
C HIS A 504 25.95 4.31 2.11
N VAL A 505 26.27 4.62 3.36
CA VAL A 505 25.99 3.78 4.53
C VAL A 505 24.65 4.19 5.11
N LYS A 506 23.79 3.20 5.38
CA LYS A 506 22.47 3.38 5.98
C LYS A 506 22.40 2.50 7.23
N TYR A 507 21.85 3.03 8.31
CA TYR A 507 21.75 2.27 9.56
C TYR A 507 20.54 2.68 10.42
N TYR A 508 20.14 1.77 11.30
CA TYR A 508 19.15 2.01 12.34
C TYR A 508 19.49 1.18 13.59
N ILE A 509 18.85 1.50 14.72
CA ILE A 509 19.02 0.77 15.97
C ILE A 509 17.83 -0.16 16.18
N ARG A 510 18.10 -1.41 16.57
CA ARG A 510 17.10 -2.36 17.05
C ARG A 510 17.40 -2.72 18.50
N ALA A 511 16.50 -2.37 19.40
CA ALA A 511 16.62 -2.71 20.81
C ALA A 511 15.48 -3.64 21.23
N ARG A 512 15.80 -4.73 21.93
CA ARG A 512 14.80 -5.67 22.45
C ARG A 512 15.03 -6.02 23.91
N ASP A 513 13.94 -6.35 24.57
CA ASP A 513 13.94 -7.12 25.80
C ASP A 513 13.45 -8.55 25.52
N ASN A 514 12.97 -9.27 26.54
CA ASN A 514 12.46 -10.64 26.36
C ASN A 514 11.07 -10.70 25.70
N ASP A 515 10.36 -9.58 25.66
CA ASP A 515 8.93 -9.48 25.38
C ASP A 515 8.62 -8.62 24.15
N ALA A 516 9.41 -7.57 23.87
CA ALA A 516 9.16 -6.59 22.83
C ALA A 516 10.45 -6.01 22.22
N VAL A 517 10.29 -5.43 21.02
CA VAL A 517 11.34 -4.73 20.28
C VAL A 517 10.88 -3.32 19.92
N ILE A 518 11.84 -2.40 19.81
CA ILE A 518 11.70 -1.06 19.25
C ILE A 518 12.81 -0.83 18.21
N LEU A 519 12.49 -0.06 17.19
CA LEU A 519 13.42 0.39 16.16
C LEU A 519 13.59 1.90 16.25
N GLU A 520 14.78 2.41 15.96
CA GLU A 520 15.03 3.84 15.82
C GLU A 520 15.83 4.12 14.53
N PRO A 521 15.22 4.79 13.53
CA PRO A 521 13.85 5.30 13.50
C PRO A 521 12.78 4.20 13.51
N GLN A 522 11.59 4.48 14.07
CA GLN A 522 10.49 3.48 14.17
C GLN A 522 9.98 2.95 12.82
N LYS A 523 10.25 3.68 11.72
CA LYS A 523 9.89 3.29 10.34
C LYS A 523 11.02 2.61 9.58
N ALA A 524 12.05 2.12 10.25
CA ALA A 524 13.02 1.23 9.62
C ALA A 524 12.29 0.00 9.02
N GLU A 525 12.71 -0.55 7.89
CA GLU A 525 13.93 -0.21 7.13
C GLU A 525 13.76 0.91 6.06
N ARG A 526 12.61 1.60 6.06
CA ARG A 526 12.33 2.67 5.09
C ARG A 526 12.97 4.01 5.49
N VAL A 527 12.96 4.31 6.78
CA VAL A 527 13.60 5.50 7.36
C VAL A 527 14.79 5.03 8.18
N PHE A 528 15.95 5.62 7.93
CA PHE A 528 17.22 5.25 8.53
C PHE A 528 18.08 6.50 8.67
N PHE A 529 19.11 6.40 9.50
CA PHE A 529 20.22 7.33 9.50
C PHE A 529 21.18 6.97 8.37
N ASP A 530 21.87 7.95 7.80
CA ASP A 530 22.80 7.71 6.71
C ASP A 530 23.94 8.71 6.62
N TYR A 531 25.03 8.29 5.97
CA TYR A 531 26.15 9.13 5.58
C TYR A 531 26.86 8.53 4.35
N THR A 532 27.70 9.32 3.68
CA THR A 532 28.54 8.84 2.57
C THR A 532 30.02 8.94 2.94
N ILE A 533 30.79 7.89 2.67
CA ILE A 533 32.24 7.89 2.91
C ILE A 533 32.93 8.75 1.86
N GLY A 534 33.83 9.64 2.29
CA GLY A 534 34.62 10.49 1.40
C GLY A 534 33.88 11.68 0.82
N SER A 535 32.59 11.88 1.15
CA SER A 535 31.89 13.11 0.76
C SER A 535 32.44 14.29 1.58
N SER A 536 33.12 15.21 0.90
CA SER A 536 33.33 16.56 1.44
C SER A 536 32.05 17.36 1.17
N SER A 537 31.59 18.09 2.19
CA SER A 537 30.38 18.94 2.15
C SER A 537 30.35 19.88 0.96
#